data_AF-A0A388L4R9-F1
#
_entry.id   AF-A0A388L4R9-F1
#
_cell.length_a   1.000
_cell.length_b   1.000
_cell.length_c   1.000
_cell.angle_alpha   90.00
_cell.angle_beta   90.00
_cell.angle_gamma   90.00
#
_symmetry.space_group_name_H-M   'P 1'
#
loop_
_entity.id
_entity.type
_entity.pdbx_description
1 polymer ?
#
loop_
_entity_poly.entity_id
_entity_poly.type
_entity_poly.pdbx_seq_one_letter_code
_entity_poly.pdbx_strand_id
1 'polypeptide(L)'
;MASGGRFAAGDEGPIVSRNLLHRLVVALLLGIAMAMAMVRAEHSDHGYGGHELTGHGRYLGVPPRQPPPPPPSQEALLAAAIKDERVTTYVLTQNVDLTTSLPMVSRPSFTVRGMCGKDGRRRCVINGMNKYRGFVANYSSHVALSLINLEFTGLRAVDDASGGAAAAVDGGRLTVKNCVFRSNKVGRGGAGGAVLVQDGSFDISGSAFEGNAAGDVGGAIFFGSDASGNVSATKFKSNSAMAGGAVYAKEGKVNFHAVDFSANRARARGGALFLTVTESVVSKTRFNSNSAGQSGGAVHVYLEFLNTTFCSDTSFNRNTAAKDKSSSKVSIAGPEGDKSRVFFCAAKVPSGVGYEGPDSRVATGCKGCKPTGR
;
A
#
# COMPACT_ATOMS: atom_id res chain seq x y z
N MET A 1 -59.45 -26.77 5.19
CA MET A 1 -60.04 -25.46 4.81
C MET A 1 -59.18 -24.37 5.40
N ALA A 2 -58.84 -23.39 4.57
CA ALA A 2 -57.71 -22.47 4.73
C ALA A 2 -58.01 -21.29 5.68
N SER A 3 -57.05 -20.97 6.54
CA SER A 3 -56.75 -19.63 7.06
C SER A 3 -55.62 -19.05 6.19
N GLY A 4 -55.59 -17.82 5.69
CA GLY A 4 -56.23 -16.58 6.11
C GLY A 4 -55.14 -15.52 6.38
N GLY A 5 -55.02 -14.50 5.51
CA GLY A 5 -54.14 -13.30 5.65
C GLY A 5 -52.88 -13.35 4.78
N ARG A 6 -52.70 -12.75 3.59
CA ARG A 6 -53.11 -11.48 2.92
C ARG A 6 -52.21 -10.25 3.22
N PHE A 7 -51.60 -9.74 2.14
CA PHE A 7 -50.97 -8.41 1.90
C PHE A 7 -49.57 -8.16 2.49
N ALA A 8 -48.60 -7.55 1.80
CA ALA A 8 -48.53 -6.93 0.47
C ALA A 8 -47.05 -6.86 0.00
N ALA A 9 -46.89 -6.72 -1.31
CA ALA A 9 -45.64 -6.51 -2.03
C ALA A 9 -44.93 -5.20 -1.63
N GLY A 10 -43.59 -5.20 -1.75
CA GLY A 10 -42.76 -4.01 -1.65
C GLY A 10 -41.34 -4.28 -2.19
N ASP A 11 -41.16 -3.98 -3.47
CA ASP A 11 -39.92 -3.57 -4.16
C ASP A 11 -38.60 -4.29 -3.85
N GLU A 12 -38.29 -5.31 -4.65
CA GLU A 12 -36.91 -5.71 -4.93
C GLU A 12 -36.38 -4.97 -6.17
N GLY A 13 -35.68 -3.86 -5.92
CA GLY A 13 -34.78 -3.21 -6.89
C GLY A 13 -33.33 -3.66 -6.70
N PRO A 14 -32.45 -3.56 -7.72
CA PRO A 14 -31.13 -4.16 -7.67
C PRO A 14 -30.23 -3.49 -6.61
N ILE A 15 -29.65 -4.30 -5.74
CA ILE A 15 -28.73 -3.92 -4.64
C ILE A 15 -27.48 -3.13 -5.15
N VAL A 16 -27.25 -3.11 -6.46
CA VAL A 16 -26.16 -2.37 -7.12
C VAL A 16 -26.31 -0.83 -7.03
N SER A 17 -27.54 -0.31 -6.88
CA SER A 17 -27.78 1.15 -6.88
C SER A 17 -27.46 1.85 -5.54
N ARG A 18 -27.66 1.17 -4.40
CA ARG A 18 -27.42 1.78 -3.08
C ARG A 18 -25.94 2.04 -2.77
N ASN A 19 -25.03 1.22 -3.29
CA ASN A 19 -23.59 1.44 -3.14
C ASN A 19 -23.06 2.58 -4.02
N LEU A 20 -23.66 2.81 -5.20
CA LEU A 20 -23.26 3.92 -6.07
C LEU A 20 -23.72 5.27 -5.51
N LEU A 21 -24.93 5.32 -4.94
CA LEU A 21 -25.48 6.53 -4.32
C LEU A 21 -24.74 6.89 -3.02
N HIS A 22 -24.34 5.91 -2.19
CA HIS A 22 -23.50 6.16 -1.02
C HIS A 22 -22.09 6.63 -1.42
N ARG A 23 -21.52 6.08 -2.49
CA ARG A 23 -20.20 6.49 -3.03
C ARG A 23 -20.21 7.91 -3.60
N LEU A 24 -21.28 8.31 -4.28
CA LEU A 24 -21.47 9.69 -4.76
C LEU A 24 -21.66 10.68 -3.61
N VAL A 25 -22.41 10.31 -2.56
CA VAL A 25 -22.63 11.19 -1.39
C VAL A 25 -21.36 11.35 -0.56
N VAL A 26 -20.55 10.30 -0.37
CA VAL A 26 -19.26 10.40 0.36
C VAL A 26 -18.22 11.19 -0.46
N ALA A 27 -18.16 11.02 -1.78
CA ALA A 27 -17.29 11.82 -2.65
C ALA A 27 -17.71 13.31 -2.70
N LEU A 28 -19.01 13.60 -2.65
CA LEU A 28 -19.54 14.97 -2.60
C LEU A 28 -19.29 15.64 -1.24
N LEU A 29 -19.38 14.89 -0.13
CA LEU A 29 -19.11 15.40 1.22
C LEU A 29 -17.61 15.68 1.47
N LEU A 30 -16.72 14.88 0.87
CA LEU A 30 -15.27 15.16 0.88
C LEU A 30 -14.90 16.34 -0.03
N GLY A 31 -15.62 16.55 -1.14
CA GLY A 31 -15.44 17.70 -2.04
C GLY A 31 -15.91 19.03 -1.43
N ILE A 32 -17.01 19.04 -0.68
CA ILE A 32 -17.57 20.25 -0.06
C ILE A 32 -16.77 20.69 1.18
N ALA A 33 -16.17 19.76 1.92
CA ALA A 33 -15.30 20.08 3.06
C ALA A 33 -14.00 20.81 2.65
N MET A 34 -13.48 20.57 1.43
CA MET A 34 -12.32 21.30 0.90
C MET A 34 -12.68 22.68 0.32
N ALA A 35 -13.90 22.88 -0.18
CA ALA A 35 -14.34 24.17 -0.72
C ALA A 35 -14.62 25.23 0.37
N MET A 36 -14.99 24.84 1.59
CA MET A 36 -15.20 25.78 2.70
C MET A 36 -13.92 26.21 3.44
N ALA A 37 -12.77 25.59 3.15
CA ALA A 37 -11.47 25.98 3.71
C ALA A 37 -10.74 27.07 2.89
N MET A 38 -11.25 27.42 1.69
CA MET A 38 -10.60 28.37 0.76
C MET A 38 -11.26 29.76 0.65
N VAL A 39 -12.25 30.10 1.48
CA VAL A 39 -12.96 31.40 1.40
C VAL A 39 -12.77 32.30 2.65
N ARG A 40 -11.71 32.10 3.44
CA ARG A 40 -11.38 33.01 4.55
C ARG A 40 -9.90 33.34 4.63
N ALA A 41 -9.43 34.14 3.68
CA ALA A 41 -8.24 34.96 3.86
C ALA A 41 -8.16 36.03 2.76
N GLU A 42 -9.06 37.02 2.77
CA GLU A 42 -8.83 38.29 2.06
C GLU A 42 -9.86 39.33 2.53
N HIS A 43 -9.49 40.13 3.55
CA HIS A 43 -9.84 41.56 3.68
C HIS A 43 -9.37 42.17 5.01
N SER A 44 -8.48 43.16 4.89
CA SER A 44 -8.27 44.38 5.71
C SER A 44 -6.80 44.79 5.51
N ASP A 45 -6.38 46.01 5.20
CA ASP A 45 -7.03 47.29 5.38
C ASP A 45 -6.35 48.37 4.52
N HIS A 46 -7.11 49.39 4.12
CA HIS A 46 -6.62 50.59 3.46
C HIS A 46 -6.03 51.56 4.49
N GLY A 47 -4.87 52.14 4.19
CA GLY A 47 -4.32 53.28 4.93
C GLY A 47 -3.63 54.25 3.99
N TYR A 48 -4.36 55.29 3.57
CA TYR A 48 -3.81 56.48 2.92
C TYR A 48 -3.01 57.31 3.93
N GLY A 49 -1.80 57.72 3.56
CA GLY A 49 -1.00 58.69 4.30
C GLY A 49 0.00 59.35 3.37
N GLY A 50 -0.37 60.50 2.82
CA GLY A 50 0.52 61.35 2.04
C GLY A 50 1.51 62.06 2.96
N HIS A 51 2.78 62.10 2.55
CA HIS A 51 3.75 63.05 3.09
C HIS A 51 4.70 63.55 1.99
N GLU A 52 4.98 64.84 2.11
CA GLU A 52 5.63 65.75 1.19
C GLU A 52 7.04 65.33 0.77
N LEU A 53 7.32 65.64 -0.50
CA LEU A 53 8.64 65.61 -1.10
C LEU A 53 9.48 66.79 -0.58
N THR A 54 10.50 66.50 0.24
CA THR A 54 11.65 67.40 0.40
C THR A 54 12.92 66.67 -0.02
N GLY A 55 13.54 67.21 -1.06
CA GLY A 55 14.72 66.64 -1.70
C GLY A 55 15.98 66.87 -0.90
N HIS A 56 16.72 65.79 -0.65
CA HIS A 56 18.16 65.83 -0.45
C HIS A 56 18.80 64.66 -1.20
N GLY A 57 19.54 64.99 -2.26
CA GLY A 57 20.35 64.03 -3.02
C GLY A 57 21.43 63.43 -2.13
N ARG A 58 21.17 62.21 -1.63
CA ARG A 58 22.22 61.33 -1.10
C ARG A 58 22.68 60.44 -2.24
N TYR A 59 23.98 60.46 -2.51
CA TYR A 59 24.64 59.44 -3.33
C TYR A 59 24.35 58.06 -2.69
N LEU A 60 23.40 57.33 -3.26
CA LEU A 60 23.15 55.93 -2.92
C LEU A 60 24.29 55.11 -3.52
N GLY A 61 25.27 54.75 -2.70
CA GLY A 61 26.25 53.73 -3.06
C GLY A 61 25.51 52.49 -3.56
N VAL A 62 26.01 51.87 -4.63
CA VAL A 62 25.43 50.64 -5.18
C VAL A 62 25.30 49.64 -4.02
N PRO A 63 24.09 49.15 -3.71
CA PRO A 63 23.91 48.20 -2.62
C PRO A 63 24.81 46.99 -2.90
N PRO A 64 25.55 46.48 -1.89
CA PRO A 64 26.43 45.34 -2.11
C PRO A 64 25.64 44.23 -2.77
N ARG A 65 26.15 43.72 -3.91
CA ARG A 65 25.52 42.62 -4.65
C ARG A 65 25.23 41.51 -3.64
N GLN A 66 23.94 41.25 -3.39
CA GLN A 66 23.56 40.12 -2.55
C GLN A 66 24.18 38.87 -3.17
N PRO A 67 24.83 38.00 -2.37
CA PRO A 67 25.35 36.75 -2.89
C PRO A 67 24.20 35.97 -3.55
N PRO A 68 24.45 35.27 -4.66
CA PRO A 68 23.42 34.49 -5.32
C PRO A 68 22.79 33.53 -4.30
N PRO A 69 21.47 33.29 -4.38
CA PRO A 69 20.81 32.35 -3.48
C PRO A 69 21.49 30.98 -3.58
N PRO A 70 21.55 30.23 -2.47
CA PRO A 70 22.14 28.90 -2.49
C PRO A 70 21.40 28.01 -3.52
N PRO A 71 22.09 27.03 -4.12
CA PRO A 71 21.44 26.10 -5.03
C PRO A 71 20.28 25.39 -4.32
N PRO A 72 19.19 25.07 -5.04
CA PRO A 72 18.04 24.41 -4.45
C PRO A 72 18.42 23.07 -3.81
N SER A 73 17.82 22.77 -2.66
CA SER A 73 18.00 21.48 -2.01
C SER A 73 17.49 20.33 -2.88
N GLN A 74 17.96 19.11 -2.63
CA GLN A 74 17.47 17.92 -3.33
C GLN A 74 15.99 17.66 -3.08
N GLU A 75 15.50 18.00 -1.89
CA GLU A 75 14.06 17.98 -1.57
C GLU A 75 13.29 18.96 -2.47
N ALA A 76 13.76 20.20 -2.61
CA ALA A 76 13.11 21.21 -3.44
C ALA A 76 13.10 20.82 -4.93
N LEU A 77 14.19 20.26 -5.43
CA LEU A 77 14.29 19.75 -6.80
C LEU A 77 13.32 18.58 -7.05
N LEU A 78 13.25 17.62 -6.13
CA LEU A 78 12.31 16.51 -6.21
C LEU A 78 10.86 17.01 -6.16
N ALA A 79 10.54 17.91 -5.23
CA ALA A 79 9.21 18.48 -5.12
C ALA A 79 8.80 19.27 -6.36
N ALA A 80 9.73 20.02 -6.97
CA ALA A 80 9.50 20.73 -8.23
C ALA A 80 9.24 19.75 -9.39
N ALA A 81 10.04 18.68 -9.49
CA ALA A 81 9.85 17.64 -10.49
C ALA A 81 8.48 16.95 -10.36
N ILE A 82 8.00 16.69 -9.13
CA ILE A 82 6.67 16.12 -8.85
C ILE A 82 5.52 17.09 -9.19
N LYS A 83 5.77 18.40 -9.30
CA LYS A 83 4.76 19.38 -9.72
C LYS A 83 4.80 19.71 -11.22
N ASP A 84 5.95 19.59 -11.87
CA ASP A 84 6.10 19.90 -13.30
C ASP A 84 5.63 18.74 -14.18
N GLU A 85 4.43 18.82 -14.75
CA GLU A 85 3.79 17.79 -15.58
C GLU A 85 4.62 17.33 -16.79
N ARG A 86 5.59 18.14 -17.24
CA ARG A 86 6.48 17.79 -18.36
C ARG A 86 7.55 16.78 -17.97
N VAL A 87 7.83 16.62 -16.67
CA VAL A 87 8.87 15.72 -16.16
C VAL A 87 8.31 14.31 -15.99
N THR A 88 8.47 13.42 -16.97
CA THR A 88 7.99 12.04 -16.82
C THR A 88 8.95 11.15 -16.01
N THR A 89 10.23 11.53 -15.95
CA THR A 89 11.27 10.81 -15.20
C THR A 89 12.15 11.79 -14.44
N TYR A 90 12.35 11.54 -13.16
CA TYR A 90 13.27 12.26 -12.29
C TYR A 90 14.37 11.32 -11.79
N VAL A 91 15.62 11.69 -12.01
CA VAL A 91 16.79 10.96 -11.53
C VAL A 91 17.30 11.63 -10.27
N LEU A 92 17.18 10.92 -9.16
CA LEU A 92 17.70 11.36 -7.88
C LEU A 92 19.17 10.90 -7.77
N THR A 93 20.09 11.82 -7.47
CA THR A 93 21.54 11.54 -7.40
C THR A 93 22.13 11.69 -6.00
N GLN A 94 21.33 12.18 -5.06
CA GLN A 94 21.68 12.40 -3.67
C GLN A 94 20.55 11.96 -2.74
N ASN A 95 20.86 11.75 -1.46
CA ASN A 95 19.82 11.43 -0.48
C ASN A 95 18.96 12.67 -0.21
N VAL A 96 17.72 12.45 0.21
CA VAL A 96 16.74 13.48 0.56
C VAL A 96 16.23 13.19 1.96
N ASP A 97 16.48 14.11 2.90
CA ASP A 97 15.76 14.16 4.17
C ASP A 97 14.57 15.10 4.00
N LEU A 98 13.37 14.58 4.25
CA LEU A 98 12.14 15.37 4.10
C LEU A 98 11.96 16.30 5.29
N THR A 99 11.57 17.54 4.98
CA THR A 99 11.10 18.58 5.91
C THR A 99 9.60 18.84 5.75
N THR A 100 9.00 18.31 4.68
CA THR A 100 7.56 18.25 4.46
C THR A 100 7.16 16.98 3.71
N SER A 101 5.89 16.60 3.74
CA SER A 101 5.38 15.50 2.92
C SER A 101 5.51 15.84 1.44
N LEU A 102 5.87 14.85 0.61
CA LEU A 102 5.98 15.08 -0.82
C LEU A 102 4.63 15.50 -1.41
N PRO A 103 4.62 16.41 -2.41
CA PRO A 103 3.40 16.77 -3.10
C PRO A 103 2.82 15.56 -3.84
N MET A 104 1.52 15.62 -4.10
CA MET A 104 0.81 14.58 -4.84
C MET A 104 1.26 14.54 -6.31
N VAL A 105 1.33 13.33 -6.86
CA VAL A 105 1.55 13.06 -8.28
C VAL A 105 0.19 13.09 -8.98
N SER A 106 -0.08 14.13 -9.76
CA SER A 106 -1.37 14.36 -10.44
C SER A 106 -1.32 14.14 -11.95
N ARG A 107 -0.33 13.39 -12.44
CA ARG A 107 -0.06 13.22 -13.88
C ARG A 107 -0.11 11.74 -14.31
N PRO A 108 -0.32 11.43 -15.60
CA PRO A 108 -0.49 10.04 -16.05
C PRO A 108 0.73 9.14 -15.80
N SER A 109 1.95 9.67 -15.78
CA SER A 109 3.16 8.87 -15.60
C SER A 109 4.24 9.66 -14.89
N PHE A 110 4.81 9.08 -13.83
CA PHE A 110 5.96 9.64 -13.14
C PHE A 110 6.90 8.53 -12.68
N THR A 111 8.16 8.62 -13.10
CA THR A 111 9.23 7.69 -12.70
C THR A 111 10.24 8.40 -11.83
N VAL A 112 10.59 7.80 -10.70
CA VAL A 112 11.71 8.25 -9.86
C VAL A 112 12.74 7.13 -9.81
N ARG A 113 13.97 7.48 -10.21
CA ARG A 113 15.10 6.55 -10.23
C ARG A 113 16.24 7.06 -9.36
N GLY A 114 16.69 6.24 -8.41
CA GLY A 114 17.90 6.52 -7.65
C GLY A 114 19.16 6.15 -8.44
N MET A 115 20.11 7.08 -8.49
CA MET A 115 21.45 6.92 -9.06
C MET A 115 22.49 7.55 -8.14
N CYS A 116 22.47 7.15 -6.87
CA CYS A 116 23.44 7.64 -5.91
C CYS A 116 24.77 6.88 -6.01
N GLY A 117 25.85 7.49 -5.51
CA GLY A 117 27.19 6.91 -5.55
C GLY A 117 27.93 7.19 -6.87
N LYS A 118 29.25 6.92 -6.89
CA LYS A 118 30.14 7.28 -8.01
C LYS A 118 29.81 6.54 -9.31
N ASP A 119 29.22 5.35 -9.22
CA ASP A 119 28.80 4.51 -10.35
C ASP A 119 27.28 4.57 -10.62
N GLY A 120 26.54 5.37 -9.85
CA GLY A 120 25.08 5.49 -9.94
C GLY A 120 24.34 4.20 -9.57
N ARG A 121 24.99 3.20 -8.96
CA ARG A 121 24.35 1.93 -8.59
C ARG A 121 23.76 1.94 -7.19
N ARG A 122 24.22 2.82 -6.30
CA ARG A 122 23.70 2.89 -4.93
C ARG A 122 22.28 3.47 -4.96
N ARG A 123 21.40 2.87 -4.15
CA ARG A 123 20.07 3.41 -3.89
C ARG A 123 20.16 4.80 -3.25
N CYS A 124 19.38 5.74 -3.75
CA CYS A 124 19.20 7.02 -3.05
C CYS A 124 18.18 6.87 -1.93
N VAL A 125 18.48 7.47 -0.77
CA VAL A 125 17.61 7.42 0.40
C VAL A 125 16.64 8.60 0.35
N ILE A 126 15.35 8.33 0.51
CA ILE A 126 14.30 9.31 0.83
C ILE A 126 13.87 8.99 2.27
N ASN A 127 14.22 9.89 3.18
CA ASN A 127 14.02 9.73 4.62
C ASN A 127 12.89 10.66 5.09
N GLY A 128 11.84 10.07 5.64
CA GLY A 128 10.67 10.80 6.16
C GLY A 128 10.83 11.41 7.54
N MET A 129 11.99 11.24 8.19
CA MET A 129 12.26 11.78 9.53
C MET A 129 11.22 11.37 10.59
N ASN A 130 10.55 10.23 10.38
CA ASN A 130 9.43 9.69 11.16
C ASN A 130 8.20 10.60 11.23
N LYS A 131 8.06 11.55 10.29
CA LYS A 131 7.03 12.59 10.28
C LYS A 131 6.30 12.73 8.95
N TYR A 132 7.05 12.62 7.85
CA TYR A 132 6.57 13.00 6.53
C TYR A 132 6.23 11.79 5.69
N ARG A 133 5.28 11.98 4.76
CA ARG A 133 4.85 10.97 3.81
C ARG A 133 5.62 11.09 2.50
N GLY A 134 5.79 9.96 1.83
CA GLY A 134 6.34 9.87 0.49
C GLY A 134 5.30 10.16 -0.58
N PHE A 135 5.35 9.38 -1.66
CA PHE A 135 4.56 9.60 -2.86
C PHE A 135 3.08 9.27 -2.64
N VAL A 136 2.21 10.15 -3.14
CA VAL A 136 0.77 9.90 -3.24
C VAL A 136 0.37 10.10 -4.68
N ALA A 137 -0.24 9.09 -5.28
CA ALA A 137 -0.81 9.11 -6.62
C ALA A 137 -2.29 8.73 -6.48
N ASN A 138 -3.11 9.75 -6.19
CA ASN A 138 -4.55 9.64 -6.31
C ASN A 138 -4.92 10.11 -7.73
N TYR A 139 -6.14 9.86 -8.23
CA TYR A 139 -6.67 10.21 -9.56
C TYR A 139 -6.69 9.08 -10.60
N SER A 140 -7.83 8.38 -10.64
CA SER A 140 -8.33 7.65 -11.81
C SER A 140 -7.45 6.50 -12.29
N SER A 141 -7.99 5.67 -13.19
CA SER A 141 -7.35 4.49 -13.77
C SER A 141 -6.05 4.73 -14.57
N HIS A 142 -5.46 5.94 -14.52
CA HIS A 142 -4.46 6.40 -15.48
C HIS A 142 -3.10 6.81 -14.89
N VAL A 143 -2.95 6.95 -13.57
CA VAL A 143 -1.65 7.35 -12.99
C VAL A 143 -0.71 6.17 -12.86
N ALA A 144 0.45 6.21 -13.51
CA ALA A 144 1.52 5.22 -13.38
C ALA A 144 2.70 5.80 -12.58
N LEU A 145 2.89 5.34 -11.35
CA LEU A 145 4.03 5.68 -10.51
C LEU A 145 5.09 4.56 -10.58
N SER A 146 6.31 4.90 -10.99
CA SER A 146 7.44 3.96 -11.03
C SER A 146 8.56 4.38 -10.08
N LEU A 147 8.90 3.52 -9.14
CA LEU A 147 9.95 3.74 -8.13
C LEU A 147 11.07 2.72 -8.35
N ILE A 148 12.28 3.19 -8.66
CA ILE A 148 13.37 2.34 -9.12
C ILE A 148 14.67 2.67 -8.37
N ASN A 149 15.30 1.66 -7.77
CA ASN A 149 16.61 1.82 -7.10
C ASN A 149 16.60 2.89 -5.99
N LEU A 150 15.60 2.83 -5.10
CA LEU A 150 15.41 3.79 -4.00
C LEU A 150 15.38 3.09 -2.64
N GLU A 151 15.74 3.81 -1.58
CA GLU A 151 15.47 3.43 -0.20
C GLU A 151 14.52 4.43 0.44
N PHE A 152 13.40 3.95 0.95
CA PHE A 152 12.38 4.71 1.65
C PHE A 152 12.44 4.38 3.13
N THR A 153 12.78 5.35 3.97
CA THR A 153 12.95 5.10 5.40
C THR A 153 12.27 6.13 6.29
N GLY A 154 11.72 5.67 7.42
CA GLY A 154 11.13 6.56 8.42
C GLY A 154 9.98 7.41 7.87
N LEU A 155 9.28 6.98 6.83
CA LEU A 155 8.11 7.71 6.34
C LEU A 155 6.91 7.40 7.22
N ARG A 156 6.07 8.42 7.42
CA ARG A 156 4.91 8.32 8.30
C ARG A 156 3.66 8.89 7.64
N ALA A 157 2.56 8.14 7.71
CA ALA A 157 1.21 8.65 7.50
C ALA A 157 0.45 8.60 8.84
N VAL A 158 -0.20 9.72 9.20
CA VAL A 158 -0.82 9.90 10.53
C VAL A 158 -2.35 9.93 10.51
N ASP A 159 -2.99 10.09 9.34
CA ASP A 159 -4.45 10.19 9.27
C ASP A 159 -5.11 8.82 9.30
N ASP A 160 -6.26 8.70 9.96
CA ASP A 160 -7.01 7.45 10.14
C ASP A 160 -7.50 6.82 8.82
N ALA A 161 -7.38 7.53 7.70
CA ALA A 161 -7.71 7.07 6.35
C ALA A 161 -6.50 6.96 5.39
N SER A 162 -5.29 7.35 5.82
CA SER A 162 -4.11 7.44 4.94
C SER A 162 -3.19 6.23 5.12
N GLY A 163 -3.23 5.28 4.19
CA GLY A 163 -2.26 4.17 4.11
C GLY A 163 -1.06 4.47 3.21
N GLY A 164 -0.06 3.59 3.17
CA GLY A 164 1.08 3.73 2.25
C GLY A 164 1.97 4.92 2.58
N ALA A 165 2.72 4.85 3.69
CA ALA A 165 3.56 5.95 4.13
C ALA A 165 4.64 6.35 3.11
N ALA A 166 5.15 5.40 2.32
CA ALA A 166 6.15 5.64 1.30
C ALA A 166 5.55 5.85 -0.10
N ALA A 167 4.53 5.06 -0.45
CA ALA A 167 3.80 5.18 -1.70
C ALA A 167 2.34 4.76 -1.51
N ALA A 168 1.40 5.58 -1.96
CA ALA A 168 0.00 5.23 -2.06
C ALA A 168 -0.52 5.50 -3.47
N VAL A 169 -1.15 4.49 -4.07
CA VAL A 169 -1.74 4.57 -5.41
C VAL A 169 -3.21 4.16 -5.33
N ASP A 170 -4.10 4.99 -5.87
CA ASP A 170 -5.54 4.74 -5.94
C ASP A 170 -6.01 4.85 -7.41
N GLY A 171 -6.56 3.77 -7.96
CA GLY A 171 -6.94 3.63 -9.37
C GLY A 171 -5.78 3.33 -10.34
N GLY A 172 -4.56 3.76 -10.01
CA GLY A 172 -3.42 3.75 -10.92
C GLY A 172 -2.60 2.45 -11.02
N ARG A 173 -1.40 2.55 -11.60
CA ARG A 173 -0.38 1.51 -11.64
C ARG A 173 0.82 1.87 -10.76
N LEU A 174 1.20 0.97 -9.86
CA LEU A 174 2.45 1.06 -9.10
C LEU A 174 3.50 0.09 -9.65
N THR A 175 4.67 0.60 -10.04
CA THR A 175 5.84 -0.23 -10.34
C THR A 175 6.94 0.04 -9.32
N VAL A 176 7.42 -1.01 -8.65
CA VAL A 176 8.50 -0.92 -7.65
C VAL A 176 9.59 -1.91 -8.03
N LYS A 177 10.80 -1.41 -8.30
CA LYS A 177 11.91 -2.25 -8.77
C LYS A 177 13.20 -1.94 -8.02
N ASN A 178 13.81 -2.97 -7.44
CA ASN A 178 15.08 -2.86 -6.73
C ASN A 178 15.03 -1.78 -5.62
N CYS A 179 13.96 -1.75 -4.84
CA CYS A 179 13.76 -0.76 -3.78
C CYS A 179 13.83 -1.38 -2.38
N VAL A 180 14.11 -0.56 -1.38
CA VAL A 180 14.02 -0.95 0.03
C VAL A 180 13.08 -0.01 0.77
N PHE A 181 12.15 -0.58 1.54
CA PHE A 181 11.24 0.13 2.41
C PHE A 181 11.54 -0.27 3.84
N ARG A 182 12.07 0.66 4.64
CA ARG A 182 12.59 0.39 5.98
C ARG A 182 11.92 1.26 7.03
N SER A 183 11.31 0.63 8.04
CA SER A 183 10.80 1.34 9.21
C SER A 183 9.77 2.43 8.86
N ASN A 184 9.00 2.22 7.80
CA ASN A 184 7.87 3.10 7.47
C ASN A 184 6.66 2.70 8.29
N LYS A 185 5.86 3.70 8.68
CA LYS A 185 4.78 3.49 9.64
C LYS A 185 3.52 4.25 9.26
N VAL A 186 2.39 3.58 9.42
CA VAL A 186 1.07 4.22 9.40
C VAL A 186 0.48 4.23 10.81
N GLY A 187 -0.29 5.27 11.13
CA GLY A 187 -0.98 5.47 12.40
C GLY A 187 -2.02 4.41 12.74
N ARG A 188 -2.83 4.66 13.79
CA ARG A 188 -3.96 3.79 14.15
C ARG A 188 -4.99 3.83 13.01
N GLY A 189 -5.66 2.71 12.75
CA GLY A 189 -6.67 2.60 11.68
C GLY A 189 -6.12 2.51 10.25
N GLY A 190 -4.89 2.98 9.98
CA GLY A 190 -4.36 2.96 8.63
C GLY A 190 -3.72 1.62 8.21
N ALA A 191 -3.67 1.43 6.89
CA ALA A 191 -3.24 0.21 6.22
C ALA A 191 -1.94 0.40 5.42
N GLY A 192 -1.18 -0.66 5.17
CA GLY A 192 -0.01 -0.61 4.29
C GLY A 192 1.11 0.25 4.85
N GLY A 193 1.87 -0.26 5.82
CA GLY A 193 2.88 0.51 6.56
C GLY A 193 3.91 1.23 5.68
N ALA A 194 4.18 0.70 4.49
CA ALA A 194 5.00 1.33 3.45
C ALA A 194 4.20 1.65 2.18
N VAL A 195 3.46 0.68 1.66
CA VAL A 195 2.79 0.78 0.36
C VAL A 195 1.30 0.50 0.48
N LEU A 196 0.50 1.30 -0.21
CA LEU A 196 -0.92 1.06 -0.43
C LEU A 196 -1.21 1.10 -1.93
N VAL A 197 -1.93 0.10 -2.42
CA VAL A 197 -2.52 0.11 -3.76
C VAL A 197 -4.00 -0.23 -3.63
N GLN A 198 -4.87 0.64 -4.12
CA GLN A 198 -6.31 0.53 -4.10
C GLN A 198 -6.82 0.63 -5.55
N ASP A 199 -7.76 -0.23 -5.95
CA ASP A 199 -8.43 -0.21 -7.26
C ASP A 199 -7.48 -0.11 -8.46
N GLY A 200 -6.28 -0.69 -8.36
CA GLY A 200 -5.16 -0.43 -9.26
C GLY A 200 -4.31 -1.65 -9.60
N SER A 201 -3.36 -1.48 -10.52
CA SER A 201 -2.42 -2.54 -10.87
C SER A 201 -1.05 -2.36 -10.22
N PHE A 202 -0.30 -3.45 -10.02
CA PHE A 202 1.05 -3.35 -9.49
C PHE A 202 2.03 -4.38 -10.03
N ASP A 203 3.30 -4.00 -10.06
CA ASP A 203 4.44 -4.88 -10.30
C ASP A 203 5.56 -4.53 -9.33
N ILE A 204 5.76 -5.39 -8.32
CA ILE A 204 6.77 -5.22 -7.27
C ILE A 204 7.82 -6.31 -7.44
N SER A 205 9.07 -5.93 -7.72
CA SER A 205 10.14 -6.89 -7.96
C SER A 205 11.49 -6.50 -7.39
N GLY A 206 12.28 -7.52 -7.02
CA GLY A 206 13.67 -7.34 -6.58
C GLY A 206 13.82 -6.46 -5.34
N SER A 207 12.79 -6.37 -4.50
CA SER A 207 12.70 -5.33 -3.46
C SER A 207 12.71 -5.92 -2.05
N ALA A 208 12.86 -5.09 -1.02
CA ALA A 208 12.76 -5.51 0.38
C ALA A 208 11.90 -4.57 1.21
N PHE A 209 11.06 -5.14 2.07
CA PHE A 209 10.22 -4.46 3.04
C PHE A 209 10.62 -4.92 4.44
N GLU A 210 11.26 -4.04 5.21
CA GLU A 210 11.91 -4.38 6.47
C GLU A 210 11.42 -3.50 7.62
N GLY A 211 10.85 -4.12 8.65
CA GLY A 211 10.46 -3.39 9.87
C GLY A 211 9.35 -2.37 9.67
N ASN A 212 8.52 -2.50 8.62
CA ASN A 212 7.39 -1.60 8.40
C ASN A 212 6.21 -1.99 9.31
N ALA A 213 5.38 -1.01 9.66
CA ALA A 213 4.26 -1.24 10.55
C ALA A 213 2.99 -0.48 10.13
N ALA A 214 1.85 -1.16 10.20
CA ALA A 214 0.52 -0.57 10.08
C ALA A 214 -0.25 -0.75 11.40
N GLY A 215 -1.10 0.21 11.75
CA GLY A 215 -1.97 0.11 12.92
C GLY A 215 -3.07 -0.93 12.75
N ASP A 216 -3.55 -1.09 11.51
CA ASP A 216 -4.63 -2.01 11.16
C ASP A 216 -4.14 -3.18 10.28
N VAL A 217 -4.12 -3.05 8.97
CA VAL A 217 -3.81 -4.19 8.07
C VAL A 217 -2.58 -3.96 7.19
N GLY A 218 -1.89 -5.05 6.84
CA GLY A 218 -0.78 -5.02 5.88
C GLY A 218 0.42 -4.25 6.40
N GLY A 219 1.22 -4.87 7.26
CA GLY A 219 2.30 -4.18 7.98
C GLY A 219 3.34 -3.52 7.06
N ALA A 220 3.55 -4.06 5.87
CA ALA A 220 4.30 -3.43 4.79
C ALA A 220 3.39 -2.95 3.67
N ILE A 221 2.53 -3.83 3.14
CA ILE A 221 1.72 -3.56 1.95
C ILE A 221 0.26 -3.88 2.21
N PHE A 222 -0.60 -2.97 1.79
CA PHE A 222 -2.03 -3.22 1.63
C PHE A 222 -2.40 -3.16 0.15
N PHE A 223 -2.97 -4.25 -0.36
CA PHE A 223 -3.66 -4.32 -1.64
C PHE A 223 -5.16 -4.29 -1.34
N GLY A 224 -5.78 -3.15 -1.57
CA GLY A 224 -7.21 -2.94 -1.39
C GLY A 224 -8.04 -3.41 -2.59
N SER A 225 -9.34 -3.11 -2.57
CA SER A 225 -10.31 -3.63 -3.54
C SER A 225 -9.83 -3.51 -4.99
N ASP A 226 -10.10 -4.56 -5.76
CA ASP A 226 -9.75 -4.79 -7.16
C ASP A 226 -8.27 -4.62 -7.53
N ALA A 227 -7.37 -4.57 -6.54
CA ALA A 227 -5.95 -4.51 -6.80
C ALA A 227 -5.43 -5.80 -7.47
N SER A 228 -4.68 -5.64 -8.57
CA SER A 228 -4.19 -6.78 -9.35
C SER A 228 -2.72 -6.66 -9.75
N GLY A 229 -1.95 -7.73 -9.59
CA GLY A 229 -0.53 -7.65 -9.88
C GLY A 229 0.32 -8.81 -9.38
N ASN A 230 1.63 -8.59 -9.47
CA ASN A 230 2.64 -9.57 -9.09
C ASN A 230 3.62 -8.97 -8.08
N VAL A 231 3.97 -9.78 -7.08
CA VAL A 231 5.11 -9.56 -6.20
C VAL A 231 6.12 -10.66 -6.47
N SER A 232 7.34 -10.29 -6.86
CA SER A 232 8.36 -11.26 -7.23
C SER A 232 9.75 -10.94 -6.71
N ALA A 233 10.57 -11.97 -6.45
CA ALA A 233 11.96 -11.81 -6.02
C ALA A 233 12.12 -10.78 -4.89
N THR A 234 11.19 -10.79 -3.93
CA THR A 234 11.02 -9.73 -2.92
C THR A 234 11.09 -10.32 -1.53
N LYS A 235 11.59 -9.55 -0.58
CA LYS A 235 11.70 -9.95 0.82
C LYS A 235 10.80 -9.11 1.73
N PHE A 236 10.08 -9.77 2.63
CA PHE A 236 9.32 -9.15 3.71
C PHE A 236 9.89 -9.63 5.04
N LYS A 237 10.58 -8.75 5.76
CA LYS A 237 11.23 -9.07 7.02
C LYS A 237 10.72 -8.22 8.18
N SER A 238 10.32 -8.86 9.27
CA SER A 238 10.01 -8.17 10.54
C SER A 238 8.95 -7.07 10.43
N ASN A 239 8.00 -7.21 9.51
CA ASN A 239 6.87 -6.27 9.40
C ASN A 239 5.77 -6.65 10.41
N SER A 240 4.94 -5.68 10.80
CA SER A 240 3.86 -5.93 11.76
C SER A 240 2.57 -5.16 11.52
N ALA A 241 1.43 -5.81 11.84
CA ALA A 241 0.08 -5.24 11.75
C ALA A 241 -0.90 -5.94 12.70
N MET A 242 -2.17 -5.48 12.73
CA MET A 242 -3.27 -6.24 13.32
C MET A 242 -3.50 -7.54 12.53
N ALA A 243 -3.64 -7.45 11.21
CA ALA A 243 -3.82 -8.59 10.32
C ALA A 243 -2.92 -8.48 9.07
N GLY A 244 -2.40 -9.61 8.59
CA GLY A 244 -1.44 -9.60 7.48
C GLY A 244 -0.15 -8.88 7.88
N GLY A 245 0.67 -9.55 8.72
CA GLY A 245 1.82 -8.92 9.37
C GLY A 245 2.79 -8.25 8.39
N ALA A 246 2.91 -8.76 7.15
CA ALA A 246 3.58 -8.08 6.05
C ALA A 246 2.58 -7.57 5.01
N VAL A 247 1.72 -8.45 4.49
CA VAL A 247 0.85 -8.14 3.36
C VAL A 247 -0.58 -8.49 3.71
N TYR A 248 -1.48 -7.58 3.37
CA TYR A 248 -2.93 -7.82 3.39
C TYR A 248 -3.47 -7.53 2.00
N ALA A 249 -4.17 -8.50 1.41
CA ALA A 249 -4.81 -8.36 0.11
C ALA A 249 -6.32 -8.60 0.24
N LYS A 250 -7.11 -7.71 -0.37
CA LYS A 250 -8.57 -7.70 -0.34
C LYS A 250 -9.12 -7.61 -1.75
N GLU A 251 -10.05 -8.51 -2.09
CA GLU A 251 -10.92 -8.38 -3.28
C GLU A 251 -10.12 -8.17 -4.58
N GLY A 252 -9.20 -9.07 -4.95
CA GLY A 252 -8.35 -8.83 -6.10
C GLY A 252 -7.58 -10.05 -6.60
N LYS A 253 -6.51 -9.81 -7.39
CA LYS A 253 -5.65 -10.87 -7.93
C LYS A 253 -4.18 -10.58 -7.64
N VAL A 254 -3.62 -11.26 -6.65
CA VAL A 254 -2.24 -11.03 -6.19
C VAL A 254 -1.42 -12.31 -6.30
N ASN A 255 -0.40 -12.31 -7.15
CA ASN A 255 0.51 -13.46 -7.25
C ASN A 255 1.82 -13.19 -6.53
N PHE A 256 2.36 -14.23 -5.89
CA PHE A 256 3.65 -14.20 -5.21
C PHE A 256 4.59 -15.24 -5.84
N HIS A 257 5.75 -14.78 -6.30
CA HIS A 257 6.75 -15.63 -6.95
C HIS A 257 8.16 -15.39 -6.41
N ALA A 258 8.83 -16.41 -5.88
CA ALA A 258 10.18 -16.25 -5.34
C ALA A 258 10.25 -15.19 -4.22
N VAL A 259 9.31 -15.23 -3.28
CA VAL A 259 9.22 -14.27 -2.16
C VAL A 259 9.70 -14.91 -0.86
N ASP A 260 10.37 -14.13 0.00
CA ASP A 260 10.75 -14.55 1.35
C ASP A 260 10.00 -13.73 2.41
N PHE A 261 9.07 -14.37 3.11
CA PHE A 261 8.40 -13.82 4.28
C PHE A 261 9.07 -14.35 5.55
N SER A 262 9.84 -13.50 6.23
CA SER A 262 10.57 -13.86 7.44
C SER A 262 10.25 -12.99 8.65
N ALA A 263 10.00 -13.62 9.80
CA ALA A 263 9.83 -12.93 11.08
C ALA A 263 8.73 -11.86 11.11
N ASN A 264 7.72 -11.96 10.24
CA ASN A 264 6.59 -11.02 10.26
C ASN A 264 5.58 -11.40 11.35
N ARG A 265 4.86 -10.40 11.86
CA ARG A 265 3.96 -10.58 13.00
C ARG A 265 2.60 -9.91 12.80
N ALA A 266 1.54 -10.70 12.91
CA ALA A 266 0.18 -10.20 13.05
C ALA A 266 -0.32 -10.38 14.49
N ARG A 267 -1.04 -9.39 15.04
CA ARG A 267 -1.69 -9.54 16.34
C ARG A 267 -2.90 -10.47 16.28
N ALA A 268 -3.62 -10.47 15.18
CA ALA A 268 -4.78 -11.32 14.92
C ALA A 268 -4.40 -12.49 14.01
N ARG A 269 -4.53 -12.33 12.69
CA ARG A 269 -4.47 -13.45 11.74
C ARG A 269 -3.47 -13.18 10.61
N GLY A 270 -2.90 -14.25 10.06
CA GLY A 270 -2.00 -14.18 8.91
C GLY A 270 -0.68 -13.51 9.27
N GLY A 271 0.20 -14.27 9.95
CA GLY A 271 1.43 -13.71 10.53
C GLY A 271 2.33 -13.00 9.51
N ALA A 272 2.33 -13.46 8.26
CA ALA A 272 2.92 -12.76 7.13
C ALA A 272 1.86 -12.23 6.16
N LEU A 273 0.94 -13.11 5.73
CA LEU A 273 0.02 -12.82 4.63
C LEU A 273 -1.42 -13.04 5.08
N PHE A 274 -2.28 -12.09 4.74
CA PHE A 274 -3.73 -12.24 4.84
C PHE A 274 -4.32 -12.02 3.46
N LEU A 275 -5.06 -13.02 2.97
CA LEU A 275 -5.80 -12.97 1.71
C LEU A 275 -7.29 -13.02 2.04
N THR A 276 -8.07 -12.00 1.66
CA THR A 276 -9.53 -12.01 1.77
C THR A 276 -10.15 -11.80 0.42
N VAL A 277 -11.00 -12.73 -0.02
CA VAL A 277 -11.68 -12.62 -1.32
C VAL A 277 -10.64 -12.33 -2.43
N THR A 278 -9.51 -13.05 -2.43
CA THR A 278 -8.37 -12.74 -3.32
C THR A 278 -7.96 -13.99 -4.08
N GLU A 279 -7.89 -13.89 -5.42
CA GLU A 279 -7.26 -14.91 -6.24
C GLU A 279 -5.73 -14.80 -6.06
N SER A 280 -5.07 -15.91 -5.75
CA SER A 280 -3.62 -15.89 -5.55
C SER A 280 -2.95 -17.18 -5.97
N VAL A 281 -1.82 -17.05 -6.67
CA VAL A 281 -0.86 -18.15 -6.87
C VAL A 281 0.43 -17.82 -6.13
N VAL A 282 0.82 -18.70 -5.21
CA VAL A 282 2.04 -18.59 -4.40
C VAL A 282 3.03 -19.67 -4.82
N SER A 283 4.18 -19.26 -5.36
CA SER A 283 5.20 -20.16 -5.91
C SER A 283 6.62 -19.74 -5.54
N LYS A 284 7.52 -20.72 -5.44
CA LYS A 284 8.93 -20.55 -5.02
C LYS A 284 9.09 -19.71 -3.74
N THR A 285 8.09 -19.74 -2.86
CA THR A 285 7.97 -18.78 -1.76
C THR A 285 8.31 -19.44 -0.43
N ARG A 286 9.02 -18.72 0.44
CA ARG A 286 9.37 -19.18 1.79
C ARG A 286 8.60 -18.37 2.82
N PHE A 287 7.93 -19.06 3.73
CA PHE A 287 7.38 -18.48 4.95
C PHE A 287 8.17 -19.02 6.15
N ASN A 288 9.02 -18.21 6.77
CA ASN A 288 9.87 -18.64 7.88
C ASN A 288 9.70 -17.77 9.15
N SER A 289 9.41 -18.41 10.28
CA SER A 289 9.38 -17.74 11.59
C SER A 289 8.36 -16.61 11.68
N ASN A 290 7.28 -16.66 10.92
CA ASN A 290 6.17 -15.70 11.03
C ASN A 290 5.23 -16.11 12.18
N SER A 291 4.54 -15.12 12.75
CA SER A 291 3.69 -15.36 13.92
C SER A 291 2.36 -14.61 13.86
N ALA A 292 1.29 -15.29 14.27
CA ALA A 292 -0.05 -14.74 14.42
C ALA A 292 -0.57 -14.96 15.85
N GLY A 293 -1.21 -13.95 16.45
CA GLY A 293 -1.77 -14.07 17.80
C GLY A 293 -3.06 -14.90 17.87
N GLN A 294 -3.74 -15.16 16.74
CA GLN A 294 -4.95 -15.98 16.67
C GLN A 294 -4.72 -17.23 15.81
N SER A 295 -4.78 -17.10 14.49
CA SER A 295 -4.71 -18.22 13.53
C SER A 295 -3.88 -17.85 12.29
N GLY A 296 -3.41 -18.85 11.55
CA GLY A 296 -2.66 -18.65 10.32
C GLY A 296 -1.27 -18.10 10.58
N GLY A 297 -0.42 -18.91 11.22
CA GLY A 297 0.90 -18.49 11.70
C GLY A 297 1.78 -17.88 10.59
N ALA A 298 1.67 -18.37 9.35
CA ALA A 298 2.18 -17.66 8.18
C ALA A 298 1.06 -16.97 7.39
N VAL A 299 0.02 -17.71 7.02
CA VAL A 299 -1.00 -17.22 6.09
C VAL A 299 -2.39 -17.42 6.66
N HIS A 300 -3.25 -16.42 6.50
CA HIS A 300 -4.70 -16.56 6.65
C HIS A 300 -5.37 -16.35 5.29
N VAL A 301 -6.28 -17.25 4.93
CA VAL A 301 -7.09 -17.15 3.72
C VAL A 301 -8.56 -17.12 4.13
N TYR A 302 -9.23 -16.03 3.81
CA TYR A 302 -10.68 -15.90 3.88
C TYR A 302 -11.25 -16.04 2.47
N LEU A 303 -11.96 -17.14 2.25
CA LEU A 303 -12.51 -17.58 0.99
C LEU A 303 -13.91 -17.01 0.76
N GLU A 304 -14.12 -16.45 -0.41
CA GLU A 304 -15.43 -16.05 -0.93
C GLU A 304 -15.32 -15.96 -2.46
N PHE A 305 -15.87 -16.95 -3.17
CA PHE A 305 -15.86 -17.12 -4.63
C PHE A 305 -14.49 -17.30 -5.33
N LEU A 306 -13.37 -16.94 -4.68
CA LEU A 306 -12.03 -16.93 -5.28
C LEU A 306 -11.08 -17.96 -4.66
N ASN A 307 -10.26 -18.58 -5.51
CA ASN A 307 -9.36 -19.66 -5.11
C ASN A 307 -7.94 -19.14 -4.83
N THR A 308 -7.23 -19.83 -3.93
CA THR A 308 -5.80 -19.62 -3.69
C THR A 308 -5.04 -20.92 -3.94
N THR A 309 -3.90 -20.86 -4.62
CA THR A 309 -3.01 -22.01 -4.85
C THR A 309 -1.63 -21.78 -4.24
N PHE A 310 -1.15 -22.76 -3.46
CA PHE A 310 0.23 -22.88 -3.02
C PHE A 310 0.95 -23.98 -3.83
N CYS A 311 1.98 -23.59 -4.58
CA CYS A 311 2.76 -24.50 -5.42
C CYS A 311 3.73 -25.37 -4.61
N SER A 312 4.20 -26.46 -5.21
CA SER A 312 5.06 -27.48 -4.57
C SER A 312 6.38 -26.93 -4.05
N ASP A 313 6.86 -25.84 -4.64
CA ASP A 313 8.08 -25.12 -4.29
C ASP A 313 7.85 -24.03 -3.21
N THR A 314 6.70 -24.05 -2.54
CA THR A 314 6.41 -23.18 -1.39
C THR A 314 6.67 -23.90 -0.07
N SER A 315 7.38 -23.24 0.85
CA SER A 315 7.77 -23.83 2.14
C SER A 315 7.31 -23.02 3.34
N PHE A 316 6.95 -23.71 4.43
CA PHE A 316 6.48 -23.12 5.68
C PHE A 316 7.27 -23.67 6.86
N ASN A 317 8.14 -22.86 7.44
CA ASN A 317 9.11 -23.28 8.46
C ASN A 317 8.97 -22.43 9.72
N ARG A 318 8.86 -23.07 10.90
CA ARG A 318 8.89 -22.40 12.21
C ARG A 318 7.86 -21.28 12.39
N ASN A 319 6.74 -21.31 11.66
CA ASN A 319 5.67 -20.35 11.83
C ASN A 319 4.78 -20.76 13.02
N THR A 320 4.16 -19.80 13.70
CA THR A 320 3.38 -20.06 14.92
C THR A 320 2.06 -19.30 14.95
N ALA A 321 0.98 -19.97 15.32
CA ALA A 321 -0.29 -19.35 15.67
C ALA A 321 -0.57 -19.59 17.16
N ALA A 322 -0.87 -18.54 17.91
CA ALA A 322 -0.91 -18.63 19.38
C ALA A 322 -2.20 -19.27 19.92
N LYS A 323 -3.38 -18.97 19.32
CA LYS A 323 -4.66 -19.56 19.74
C LYS A 323 -4.93 -20.87 19.01
N ASP A 324 -4.97 -20.85 17.68
CA ASP A 324 -5.15 -22.05 16.87
C ASP A 324 -3.79 -22.63 16.46
N LYS A 325 -3.22 -23.46 17.32
CA LYS A 325 -1.92 -24.11 17.07
C LYS A 325 -1.95 -25.05 15.86
N SER A 326 -3.13 -25.47 15.41
CA SER A 326 -3.29 -26.36 14.25
C SER A 326 -3.08 -25.64 12.92
N SER A 327 -3.20 -24.30 12.88
CA SER A 327 -2.99 -23.47 11.70
C SER A 327 -1.65 -22.72 11.70
N SER A 328 -0.59 -23.37 12.20
CA SER A 328 0.75 -22.77 12.25
C SER A 328 1.27 -22.32 10.87
N LYS A 329 0.85 -22.98 9.78
CA LYS A 329 1.19 -22.61 8.40
C LYS A 329 0.10 -21.76 7.77
N VAL A 330 -1.09 -22.34 7.60
CA VAL A 330 -2.20 -21.70 6.90
C VAL A 330 -3.47 -21.92 7.72
N SER A 331 -4.24 -20.86 7.97
CA SER A 331 -5.63 -20.95 8.42
C SER A 331 -6.55 -20.57 7.28
N ILE A 332 -7.66 -21.29 7.14
CA ILE A 332 -8.64 -21.08 6.08
C ILE A 332 -10.02 -20.89 6.73
N ALA A 333 -10.77 -19.88 6.27
CA ALA A 333 -12.13 -19.60 6.71
C ALA A 333 -12.97 -19.12 5.51
N GLY A 334 -14.30 -19.11 5.63
CA GLY A 334 -15.21 -18.57 4.62
C GLY A 334 -16.69 -18.83 4.99
N PRO A 335 -17.66 -18.19 4.30
CA PRO A 335 -19.08 -18.32 4.60
C PRO A 335 -19.61 -19.69 4.16
N GLU A 336 -20.55 -20.28 4.88
CA GLU A 336 -21.16 -21.58 4.54
C GLU A 336 -21.70 -21.61 3.09
N GLY A 337 -21.60 -22.76 2.41
CA GLY A 337 -22.05 -22.93 1.02
C GLY A 337 -21.12 -22.39 -0.07
N ASP A 338 -20.09 -21.61 0.26
CA ASP A 338 -19.08 -21.20 -0.72
C ASP A 338 -18.22 -22.39 -1.20
N LYS A 339 -18.03 -22.44 -2.52
CA LYS A 339 -17.37 -23.56 -3.23
C LYS A 339 -15.91 -23.29 -3.57
N SER A 340 -15.39 -22.13 -3.17
CA SER A 340 -13.98 -21.78 -3.42
C SER A 340 -13.06 -22.60 -2.52
N ARG A 341 -11.82 -22.79 -2.96
CA ARG A 341 -10.88 -23.75 -2.37
C ARG A 341 -9.48 -23.17 -2.27
N VAL A 342 -8.74 -23.69 -1.29
CA VAL A 342 -7.29 -23.55 -1.23
C VAL A 342 -6.65 -24.82 -1.77
N PHE A 343 -5.86 -24.68 -2.83
CA PHE A 343 -5.15 -25.75 -3.49
C PHE A 343 -3.70 -25.83 -2.97
N PHE A 344 -3.26 -27.04 -2.63
CA PHE A 344 -1.86 -27.34 -2.42
C PHE A 344 -1.37 -28.27 -3.53
N CYS A 345 -0.34 -27.86 -4.26
CA CYS A 345 0.34 -28.68 -5.24
C CYS A 345 1.27 -29.68 -4.54
N ALA A 346 0.67 -30.59 -3.77
CA ALA A 346 1.34 -31.64 -3.03
C ALA A 346 0.45 -32.88 -3.03
N ALA A 347 1.06 -34.07 -2.85
CA ALA A 347 0.31 -35.32 -2.78
C ALA A 347 -0.62 -35.39 -1.54
N LYS A 348 -0.29 -34.63 -0.49
CA LYS A 348 -1.07 -34.51 0.75
C LYS A 348 -1.06 -33.08 1.23
N VAL A 349 -2.12 -32.68 1.94
CA VAL A 349 -2.20 -31.39 2.62
C VAL A 349 -1.12 -31.33 3.70
N PRO A 350 -0.31 -30.25 3.77
CA PRO A 350 0.70 -30.11 4.82
C PRO A 350 0.06 -30.09 6.22
N SER A 351 0.68 -30.76 7.20
CA SER A 351 0.35 -30.54 8.62
C SER A 351 0.50 -29.06 8.99
N GLY A 352 -0.30 -28.53 9.91
CA GLY A 352 -0.28 -27.09 10.22
C GLY A 352 -1.18 -26.24 9.30
N VAL A 353 -1.98 -26.88 8.45
CA VAL A 353 -3.08 -26.24 7.71
C VAL A 353 -4.38 -26.52 8.47
N GLY A 354 -4.97 -25.48 9.05
CA GLY A 354 -6.23 -25.53 9.77
C GLY A 354 -7.36 -24.92 8.95
N TYR A 355 -8.57 -25.44 9.09
CA TYR A 355 -9.78 -24.92 8.47
C TYR A 355 -10.87 -24.71 9.51
N GLU A 356 -11.50 -23.54 9.49
CA GLU A 356 -12.63 -23.15 10.33
C GLU A 356 -13.91 -23.19 9.45
N GLY A 357 -14.69 -24.28 9.49
CA GLY A 357 -15.98 -24.40 8.81
C GLY A 357 -16.47 -25.85 8.60
N PRO A 358 -17.70 -26.05 8.08
CA PRO A 358 -18.33 -27.39 7.97
C PRO A 358 -17.79 -28.27 6.83
N ASP A 359 -17.35 -27.68 5.71
CA ASP A 359 -16.90 -28.42 4.51
C ASP A 359 -15.39 -28.32 4.26
N SER A 360 -14.72 -29.42 3.90
CA SER A 360 -13.28 -29.37 3.55
C SER A 360 -12.99 -28.50 2.32
N ARG A 361 -12.58 -27.25 2.53
CA ARG A 361 -12.16 -26.30 1.47
C ARG A 361 -10.73 -26.46 1.00
N VAL A 362 -10.04 -27.46 1.51
CA VAL A 362 -8.69 -27.80 1.08
C VAL A 362 -8.75 -28.78 -0.08
N ALA A 363 -7.91 -28.58 -1.09
CA ALA A 363 -7.77 -29.43 -2.24
C ALA A 363 -6.30 -29.73 -2.51
N THR A 364 -6.02 -30.90 -3.06
CA THR A 364 -4.74 -31.18 -3.71
C THR A 364 -4.87 -30.86 -5.21
N GLY A 365 -3.86 -30.21 -5.79
CA GLY A 365 -3.85 -29.86 -7.21
C GLY A 365 -2.96 -28.67 -7.51
N CYS A 366 -2.44 -28.61 -8.74
CA CYS A 366 -1.44 -27.62 -9.15
C CYS A 366 -2.01 -26.52 -10.04
N LYS A 367 -3.30 -26.15 -9.86
CA LYS A 367 -3.97 -25.19 -10.73
C LYS A 367 -3.25 -23.83 -10.70
N GLY A 368 -2.72 -23.40 -11.84
CA GLY A 368 -2.00 -22.14 -11.99
C GLY A 368 -0.51 -22.19 -11.63
N CYS A 369 0.00 -23.32 -11.12
CA CYS A 369 1.44 -23.52 -10.94
C CYS A 369 2.08 -23.86 -12.29
N LYS A 370 3.24 -23.26 -12.60
CA LYS A 370 4.03 -23.71 -13.76
C LYS A 370 4.52 -25.14 -13.52
N PRO A 371 4.56 -26.01 -14.56
CA PRO A 371 5.15 -27.33 -14.43
C PRO A 371 6.59 -27.20 -13.92
N THR A 372 6.93 -27.89 -12.84
CA THR A 372 8.33 -28.09 -12.48
C THR A 372 8.90 -29.04 -13.53
N GLY A 373 9.71 -28.52 -14.45
CA GLY A 373 10.51 -29.37 -15.34
C GLY A 373 11.29 -30.34 -14.47
N ARG A 374 11.00 -31.63 -14.62
CA ARG A 374 11.87 -32.70 -14.10
C ARG A 374 12.99 -32.93 -15.09
#